data_AF-A0A7W1UL93-F1
#
_entry.id   AF-A0A7W1UL93-F1
#
_cell.length_a   1.000
_cell.length_b   1.000
_cell.length_c   1.000
_cell.angle_alpha   90.00
_cell.angle_beta   90.00
_cell.angle_gamma   90.00
#
_symmetry.space_group_name_H-M   'P 1'
#
loop_
_entity.id
_entity.type
_entity.pdbx_description
1 polymer ?
#
loop_
_entity_poly.entity_id
_entity_poly.type
_entity_poly.pdbx_seq_one_letter_code
_entity_poly.pdbx_strand_id
1 'polypeptide(L)'
;MMLHRCLSGGDWEPFRVVPLPAPDINIVCFGVGHPSLRTLEDTNRFASRVYRAMSVGEDRPARQLEYFVTKTELRAGEYGHAADPVVEALGFTHDDYLRAGGVGVIRCTVMDPFLATGRGRTDFIGGFARTLRGVLEAELAPD
;
A
#
# COMPACT_ATOMS: atom_id res chain seq x y z
N MET A 1 3.15 -8.78 13.01
CA MET A 1 4.24 -7.78 12.86
C MET A 1 3.72 -6.36 13.12
N MET A 2 4.52 -5.43 13.70
CA MET A 2 4.06 -4.09 14.12
C MET A 2 3.51 -3.22 12.97
N LEU A 3 4.19 -3.20 11.82
CA LEU A 3 3.72 -2.46 10.64
C LEU A 3 2.32 -2.90 10.19
N HIS A 4 2.09 -4.21 10.09
CA HIS A 4 0.79 -4.78 9.72
C HIS A 4 -0.33 -4.34 10.68
N ARG A 5 -0.05 -4.35 12.00
CA ARG A 5 -1.01 -3.88 13.02
C ARG A 5 -1.31 -2.38 12.88
N CYS A 6 -0.29 -1.57 12.61
CA CYS A 6 -0.45 -0.13 12.38
C CYS A 6 -1.32 0.13 11.14
N LEU A 7 -1.12 -0.61 10.05
CA LEU A 7 -1.95 -0.47 8.85
C LEU A 7 -3.39 -0.95 9.11
N SER A 8 -3.56 -2.05 9.84
CA SER A 8 -4.89 -2.64 10.13
C SER A 8 -5.74 -1.83 11.10
N GLY A 9 -5.11 -1.14 12.05
CA GLY A 9 -5.80 -0.38 13.10
C GLY A 9 -5.65 1.14 12.99
N GLY A 10 -5.03 1.63 11.91
CA GLY A 10 -4.85 3.06 11.69
C GLY A 10 -6.16 3.74 11.28
N ASP A 11 -6.31 5.00 11.70
CA ASP A 11 -7.35 5.87 11.14
C ASP A 11 -6.88 6.35 9.77
N TRP A 12 -7.46 5.77 8.72
CA TRP A 12 -7.12 6.03 7.32
C TRP A 12 -8.19 6.82 6.59
N GLU A 13 -9.35 7.08 7.20
CA GLU A 13 -10.44 7.75 6.50
C GLU A 13 -9.99 9.11 5.93
N PRO A 14 -10.48 9.49 4.73
CA PRO A 14 -11.41 8.75 3.86
C PRO A 14 -10.74 7.67 2.98
N PHE A 15 -9.43 7.45 3.09
CA PHE A 15 -8.72 6.43 2.32
C PHE A 15 -9.05 5.02 2.81
N ARG A 16 -8.97 4.07 1.87
CA ARG A 16 -8.96 2.64 2.14
C ARG A 16 -7.51 2.17 2.12
N VAL A 17 -6.96 1.83 3.28
CA VAL A 17 -5.69 1.10 3.39
C VAL A 17 -6.04 -0.31 3.83
N VAL A 18 -5.84 -1.27 2.92
CA VAL A 18 -6.34 -2.65 3.08
C VAL A 18 -5.15 -3.60 3.21
N PRO A 19 -4.72 -3.96 4.42
CA PRO A 19 -3.69 -4.96 4.61
C PRO A 19 -4.13 -6.31 4.05
N LEU A 20 -3.21 -6.99 3.38
CA LEU A 20 -3.34 -8.43 3.14
C LEU A 20 -3.28 -9.20 4.47
N PRO A 21 -3.59 -10.52 4.49
CA PRO A 21 -3.49 -11.33 5.69
C PRO A 21 -2.17 -11.12 6.47
N ALA A 22 -2.24 -11.35 7.78
CA ALA A 22 -1.08 -11.17 8.66
C ALA A 22 0.12 -11.96 8.08
N PRO A 23 1.31 -11.34 8.00
CA PRO A 23 2.44 -11.97 7.35
C PRO A 23 2.95 -13.16 8.16
N ASP A 24 3.22 -14.27 7.48
CA ASP A 24 3.88 -15.45 8.08
C ASP A 24 5.34 -15.14 8.46
N ILE A 25 5.98 -14.29 7.65
CA ILE A 25 7.36 -13.85 7.83
C ILE A 25 7.43 -12.31 7.90
N ASN A 26 8.21 -11.67 7.03
CA ASN A 26 8.55 -10.26 7.11
C ASN A 26 8.06 -9.42 5.90
N ILE A 27 7.13 -9.93 5.09
CA ILE A 27 6.59 -9.22 3.93
C ILE A 27 5.17 -8.76 4.23
N VAL A 28 4.95 -7.44 4.28
CA VAL A 28 3.62 -6.84 4.43
C VAL A 28 3.18 -6.24 3.12
N CYS A 29 2.02 -6.69 2.64
CA CYS A 29 1.36 -6.16 1.46
C CYS A 29 0.07 -5.45 1.86
N PHE A 30 -0.30 -4.40 1.14
CA PHE A 30 -1.58 -3.72 1.33
C PHE A 30 -2.05 -3.03 0.04
N GLY A 31 -3.37 -3.02 -0.17
CA GLY A 31 -4.03 -2.21 -1.18
C GLY A 31 -4.25 -0.78 -0.67
N VAL A 32 -4.33 0.18 -1.60
CA VAL A 32 -4.68 1.58 -1.30
C VAL A 32 -5.80 2.03 -2.23
N GLY A 33 -6.79 2.75 -1.71
CA GLY A 33 -7.92 3.26 -2.48
C GLY A 33 -8.59 4.45 -1.81
N HIS A 34 -9.60 5.00 -2.47
CA HIS A 34 -10.37 6.13 -1.97
C HIS A 34 -11.78 6.13 -2.59
N PRO A 35 -12.86 6.54 -1.89
CA PRO A 35 -14.22 6.53 -2.43
C PRO A 35 -14.46 7.33 -3.71
N SER A 36 -13.58 8.29 -4.04
CA SER A 36 -13.64 9.03 -5.31
C SER A 36 -13.15 8.22 -6.51
N LEU A 37 -12.34 7.17 -6.28
CA LEU A 37 -11.84 6.28 -7.33
C LEU A 37 -12.91 5.23 -7.63
N ARG A 38 -13.57 5.36 -8.78
CA ARG A 38 -14.79 4.58 -9.12
C ARG A 38 -14.50 3.25 -9.80
N THR A 39 -13.26 3.03 -10.24
CA THR A 39 -12.84 1.81 -10.92
C THR A 39 -11.59 1.21 -10.27
N LEU A 40 -11.42 -0.11 -10.41
CA LEU A 40 -10.22 -0.78 -9.95
C LEU A 40 -9.00 -0.33 -10.78
N GLU A 41 -9.21 0.03 -12.04
CA GLU A 41 -8.21 0.62 -12.92
C GLU A 41 -7.72 1.99 -12.40
N ASP A 42 -8.62 2.86 -11.93
CA ASP A 42 -8.27 4.11 -11.25
C ASP A 42 -7.49 3.85 -9.96
N THR A 43 -7.91 2.84 -9.19
CA THR A 43 -7.26 2.43 -7.95
C THR A 43 -5.85 1.91 -8.21
N ASN A 44 -5.65 1.12 -9.26
CA ASN A 44 -4.35 0.63 -9.71
C ASN A 44 -3.45 1.78 -10.21
N ARG A 45 -3.99 2.76 -10.92
CA ARG A 45 -3.26 3.99 -11.29
C ARG A 45 -2.83 4.77 -10.05
N PHE A 46 -3.73 4.96 -9.10
CA PHE A 46 -3.43 5.62 -7.83
C PHE A 46 -2.33 4.90 -7.04
N ALA A 47 -2.44 3.58 -6.84
CA ALA A 47 -1.40 2.79 -6.18
C ALA A 47 -0.04 2.89 -6.90
N SER A 48 -0.05 3.01 -8.23
CA SER A 48 1.17 3.22 -9.01
C SER A 48 1.81 4.59 -8.76
N ARG A 49 1.00 5.65 -8.63
CA ARG A 49 1.48 6.99 -8.26
C ARG A 49 2.07 7.02 -6.85
N VAL A 50 1.37 6.44 -5.88
CA VAL A 50 1.85 6.30 -4.48
C VAL A 50 3.18 5.56 -4.43
N TYR A 51 3.30 4.43 -5.14
CA TYR A 51 4.56 3.70 -5.25
C TYR A 51 5.69 4.57 -5.83
N ARG A 52 5.44 5.26 -6.95
CA ARG A 52 6.44 6.16 -7.56
C ARG A 52 6.84 7.28 -6.61
N ALA A 53 5.91 7.81 -5.83
CA ALA A 53 6.20 8.84 -4.85
C ALA A 53 7.06 8.35 -3.67
N MET A 54 7.01 7.05 -3.37
CA MET A 54 7.74 6.42 -2.27
C MET A 54 8.88 5.49 -2.76
N SER A 55 9.37 5.72 -3.98
CA SER A 55 10.45 4.94 -4.58
C SER A 55 11.42 5.82 -5.37
N VAL A 56 12.63 5.31 -5.57
CA VAL A 56 13.66 6.01 -6.36
C VAL A 56 13.23 6.01 -7.83
N GLY A 57 13.24 7.19 -8.44
CA GLY A 57 13.01 7.39 -9.87
C GLY A 57 14.11 8.27 -10.47
N GLU A 58 14.08 8.44 -11.80
CA GLU A 58 15.08 9.25 -12.51
C GLU A 58 15.19 10.69 -11.95
N ASP A 59 14.06 11.30 -11.63
CA ASP A 59 13.99 12.66 -11.08
C ASP A 59 13.97 12.73 -9.54
N ARG A 60 14.02 11.59 -8.84
CA ARG A 60 13.90 11.52 -7.38
C ARG A 60 15.03 10.73 -6.75
N PRO A 61 16.14 11.38 -6.36
CA PRO A 61 17.24 10.71 -5.70
C PRO A 61 16.83 10.19 -4.31
N ALA A 62 17.41 9.05 -3.91
CA ALA A 62 17.09 8.36 -2.65
C ALA A 62 17.16 9.26 -1.41
N ARG A 63 18.07 10.25 -1.39
CA ARG A 63 18.22 11.19 -0.26
C ARG A 63 16.99 12.06 0.04
N GLN A 64 16.03 12.14 -0.88
CA GLN A 64 14.79 12.91 -0.72
C GLN A 64 13.63 12.04 -0.19
N LEU A 65 13.84 10.73 -0.03
CA LEU A 65 12.82 9.79 0.44
C LEU A 65 13.06 9.44 1.91
N GLU A 66 12.03 9.60 2.72
CA GLU A 66 12.05 9.19 4.13
C GLU A 66 11.82 7.67 4.27
N TYR A 67 10.97 7.10 3.41
CA TYR A 67 10.60 5.69 3.41
C TYR A 67 10.58 5.14 1.99
N PHE A 68 10.91 3.85 1.87
CA PHE A 68 10.93 3.12 0.60
C PHE A 68 9.91 2.01 0.63
N VAL A 69 9.14 1.89 -0.45
CA VAL A 69 8.24 0.76 -0.67
C VAL A 69 8.51 0.12 -2.03
N THR A 70 8.09 -1.13 -2.18
CA THR A 70 7.97 -1.77 -3.49
C THR A 70 6.49 -1.92 -3.84
N LYS A 71 6.20 -2.26 -5.09
CA LYS A 71 4.85 -2.59 -5.56
C LYS A 71 4.88 -3.93 -6.29
N THR A 72 3.80 -4.69 -6.17
CA THR A 72 3.52 -5.83 -7.04
C THR A 72 2.07 -5.79 -7.51
N GLU A 73 1.73 -6.63 -8.47
CA GLU A 73 0.36 -6.85 -8.92
C GLU A 73 -0.05 -8.28 -8.61
N LEU A 74 -1.25 -8.46 -8.04
CA LEU A 74 -1.88 -9.76 -7.88
C LEU A 74 -2.72 -9.99 -9.13
N ARG A 75 -2.14 -10.60 -10.17
CA ARG A 75 -2.79 -10.75 -11.48
C ARG A 75 -3.91 -11.77 -11.43
N ALA A 76 -5.03 -11.46 -12.09
CA ALA A 76 -6.23 -12.31 -12.08
C ALA A 76 -5.97 -13.73 -12.59
N GLY A 77 -5.20 -13.86 -13.67
CA GLY A 77 -4.83 -15.16 -14.23
C GLY A 77 -3.86 -15.99 -13.37
N GLU A 78 -3.20 -15.37 -12.39
CA GLU A 78 -2.21 -16.04 -11.52
C GLU A 78 -2.77 -16.32 -10.12
N TYR A 79 -3.54 -15.37 -9.56
CA TYR A 79 -4.04 -15.42 -8.19
C TYR A 79 -5.50 -15.88 -8.09
N GLY A 80 -6.29 -15.80 -9.17
CA GLY A 80 -7.71 -16.16 -9.16
C GLY A 80 -8.46 -15.51 -7.99
N HIS A 81 -9.29 -16.29 -7.30
CA HIS A 81 -10.07 -15.82 -6.15
C HIS A 81 -9.25 -15.49 -4.89
N ALA A 82 -7.94 -15.76 -4.86
CA ALA A 82 -7.12 -15.46 -3.69
C ALA A 82 -6.99 -13.96 -3.41
N ALA A 83 -7.21 -13.11 -4.43
CA ALA A 83 -7.21 -11.66 -4.30
C ALA A 83 -8.57 -11.07 -3.92
N ASP A 84 -9.66 -11.84 -3.96
CA ASP A 84 -11.02 -11.34 -3.74
C ASP A 84 -11.17 -10.57 -2.42
N PRO A 85 -10.61 -11.03 -1.27
CA PRO A 85 -10.75 -10.29 -0.01
C PRO A 85 -10.20 -8.86 -0.06
N VAL A 86 -9.08 -8.63 -0.74
CA VAL A 86 -8.51 -7.26 -0.87
C VAL A 86 -9.29 -6.44 -1.89
N VAL A 87 -9.76 -7.05 -2.96
CA VAL A 87 -10.60 -6.40 -4.00
C VAL A 87 -11.92 -5.92 -3.40
N GLU A 88 -12.61 -6.78 -2.65
CA GLU A 88 -13.88 -6.47 -2.00
C GLU A 88 -13.71 -5.38 -0.93
N ALA A 89 -12.67 -5.47 -0.11
CA ALA A 89 -12.36 -4.44 0.89
C ALA A 89 -11.95 -3.10 0.27
N LEU A 90 -11.42 -3.10 -0.95
CA LEU A 90 -11.21 -1.90 -1.76
C LEU A 90 -12.52 -1.39 -2.40
N GLY A 91 -13.62 -2.12 -2.30
CA GLY A 91 -14.97 -1.75 -2.75
C GLY A 91 -15.30 -2.17 -4.18
N PHE A 92 -14.63 -3.19 -4.70
CA PHE A 92 -14.82 -3.70 -6.07
C PHE A 92 -15.28 -5.16 -6.07
N THR A 93 -15.76 -5.62 -7.22
CA THR A 93 -16.21 -6.99 -7.41
C THR A 93 -15.13 -7.86 -8.06
N HIS A 94 -15.32 -9.19 -8.03
CA HIS A 94 -14.47 -10.11 -8.78
C HIS A 94 -14.49 -9.81 -10.30
N ASP A 95 -15.63 -9.40 -10.86
CA ASP A 95 -15.71 -9.02 -12.27
C ASP A 95 -14.89 -7.77 -12.59
N ASP A 96 -14.85 -6.79 -11.69
CA ASP A 96 -13.94 -5.64 -11.82
C ASP A 96 -12.47 -6.08 -11.78
N TYR A 97 -12.14 -7.06 -10.95
CA TYR A 97 -10.80 -7.65 -10.86
C TYR A 97 -10.38 -8.37 -12.14
N LEU A 98 -11.27 -9.19 -12.72
CA LEU A 98 -11.07 -9.83 -14.02
C LEU A 98 -10.90 -8.77 -15.13
N ARG A 99 -11.75 -7.73 -15.13
CA ARG A 99 -11.70 -6.65 -16.12
C ARG A 99 -10.39 -5.85 -16.06
N ALA A 100 -9.93 -5.52 -14.85
CA ALA A 100 -8.70 -4.77 -14.63
C ALA A 100 -7.43 -5.61 -14.86
N GLY A 101 -7.55 -6.94 -14.91
CA GLY A 101 -6.45 -7.89 -15.09
C GLY A 101 -5.63 -8.17 -13.81
N GLY A 102 -5.88 -7.45 -12.73
CA GLY A 102 -5.13 -7.54 -11.49
C GLY A 102 -5.44 -6.42 -10.51
N VAL A 103 -4.90 -6.54 -9.29
CA VAL A 103 -4.91 -5.47 -8.28
C VAL A 103 -3.48 -5.14 -7.87
N GLY A 104 -3.14 -3.85 -7.92
CA GLY A 104 -1.85 -3.33 -7.48
C GLY A 104 -1.80 -3.20 -5.96
N VAL A 105 -0.77 -3.78 -5.34
CA VAL A 105 -0.54 -3.68 -3.89
C VAL A 105 0.85 -3.14 -3.59
N ILE A 106 0.94 -2.32 -2.56
CA ILE A 106 2.21 -1.86 -2.00
C ILE A 106 2.78 -2.99 -1.14
N ARG A 107 4.09 -3.20 -1.22
CA ARG A 107 4.82 -4.26 -0.52
C ARG A 107 6.02 -3.72 0.23
N CYS A 108 6.08 -4.04 1.52
CA CYS A 108 7.18 -3.73 2.43
C CYS A 108 7.87 -5.01 2.88
N THR A 109 9.17 -5.16 2.57
CA THR A 109 10.01 -6.23 3.12
C THR A 109 10.72 -5.70 4.35
N VAL A 110 10.29 -6.12 5.53
CA VAL A 110 10.73 -5.59 6.82
C VAL A 110 11.92 -6.41 7.33
N MET A 111 13.13 -5.98 6.99
CA MET A 111 14.37 -6.65 7.44
C MET A 111 15.11 -5.88 8.53
N ASP A 112 14.66 -4.66 8.86
CA ASP A 112 15.32 -3.84 9.87
C ASP A 112 14.98 -4.37 11.28
N PRO A 113 15.96 -4.92 12.02
CA PRO A 113 15.74 -5.42 13.38
C PRO A 113 15.39 -4.32 14.37
N PHE A 114 15.70 -3.06 14.07
CA PHE A 114 15.44 -1.93 14.97
C PHE A 114 13.96 -1.52 15.00
N LEU A 115 13.17 -1.91 13.99
CA LEU A 115 11.72 -1.69 13.99
C LEU A 115 10.98 -2.47 15.09
N ALA A 116 11.53 -3.60 15.53
CA ALA A 116 10.90 -4.47 16.53
C ALA A 116 11.32 -4.13 17.98
N THR A 117 12.43 -3.42 18.16
CA THR A 117 13.08 -3.37 19.48
C THR A 117 12.60 -2.21 20.36
N GLY A 118 11.89 -1.20 19.83
CA GLY A 118 11.42 -0.05 20.60
C GLY A 118 12.53 0.70 21.36
N ARG A 119 13.80 0.37 21.10
CA ARG A 119 14.99 0.87 21.81
C ARG A 119 15.54 2.15 21.18
N GLY A 120 15.00 2.58 20.05
CA GLY A 120 15.30 3.87 19.43
C GLY A 120 14.36 4.97 19.92
N ARG A 121 14.84 6.21 19.94
CA ARG A 121 14.00 7.41 20.16
C ARG A 121 13.04 7.69 18.99
N THR A 122 13.20 6.98 17.86
CA THR A 122 12.50 7.24 16.61
C THR A 122 11.37 6.25 16.41
N ASP A 123 10.15 6.77 16.32
CA ASP A 123 8.96 6.01 15.94
C ASP A 123 8.88 5.88 14.41
N PHE A 124 9.57 4.86 13.87
CA PHE A 124 9.57 4.58 12.43
C PHE A 124 8.22 4.09 11.90
N ILE A 125 7.41 3.41 12.73
CA ILE A 125 6.12 2.88 12.29
C ILE A 125 5.09 4.01 12.17
N GLY A 126 5.00 4.87 13.18
CA GLY A 126 4.15 6.06 13.10
C GLY A 126 4.69 7.08 12.09
N GLY A 127 6.02 7.18 11.93
CA GLY A 127 6.64 7.95 10.87
C GLY A 127 6.20 7.46 9.49
N PHE A 128 6.32 6.16 9.21
CA PHE A 128 5.83 5.55 7.97
C PHE A 128 4.35 5.84 7.74
N ALA A 129 3.50 5.70 8.77
CA ALA A 129 2.07 5.94 8.63
C ALA A 129 1.73 7.40 8.28
N ARG A 130 2.42 8.36 8.92
CA ARG A 130 2.26 9.80 8.60
C ARG A 130 2.74 10.11 7.19
N THR A 131 3.90 9.60 6.78
CA THR A 131 4.43 9.81 5.43
C THR A 131 3.52 9.18 4.39
N LEU A 132 3.02 7.96 4.61
CA LEU A 132 2.06 7.30 3.72
C LEU A 132 0.79 8.14 3.57
N ARG A 133 0.21 8.64 4.66
CA ARG A 133 -0.97 9.52 4.61
C ARG A 133 -0.73 10.76 3.75
N GLY A 134 0.38 11.48 3.99
CA GLY A 134 0.72 12.66 3.19
C GLY A 134 0.89 12.37 1.70
N VAL A 135 1.47 11.21 1.36
CA VAL A 135 1.57 10.76 -0.04
C VAL A 135 0.21 10.40 -0.62
N LEU A 136 -0.65 9.71 0.12
CA LEU A 136 -2.01 9.38 -0.34
C LEU A 136 -2.81 10.66 -0.65
N GLU A 137 -2.71 11.67 0.22
CA GLU A 137 -3.35 12.98 0.04
C GLU A 137 -2.82 13.72 -1.20
N ALA A 138 -1.49 13.79 -1.37
CA ALA A 138 -0.87 14.45 -2.50
C ALA A 138 -1.20 13.77 -3.85
N GLU A 139 -1.19 12.43 -3.90
CA GLU A 139 -1.37 11.68 -5.15
C GLU A 139 -2.84 11.43 -5.53
N LEU A 140 -3.79 11.72 -4.63
CA LEU A 140 -5.23 11.60 -4.90
C LEU A 140 -5.77 12.73 -5.77
N ALA A 141 -5.16 13.92 -5.70
CA ALA A 141 -5.49 15.09 -6.50
C ALA A 141 -4.45 15.27 -7.62
N PRO A 142 -4.41 14.42 -8.66
CA PRO A 142 -3.57 14.73 -9.80
C PRO A 142 -4.15 16.00 -10.45
N ASP A 143 -3.29 17.01 -10.61
CA ASP A 143 -3.52 18.17 -11.48
C ASP A 143 -4.00 17.75 -12.88
#